data_AF-A0A835W8S0-F1
#
_entry.id   AF-A0A835W8S0-F1
#
_cell.length_a   1.000
_cell.length_b   1.000
_cell.length_c   1.000
_cell.angle_alpha   90.00
_cell.angle_beta   90.00
_cell.angle_gamma   90.00
#
_symmetry.space_group_name_H-M   'P 1'
#
loop_
_entity.id
_entity.type
_entity.pdbx_description
1 polymer ?
#
loop_
_entity_poly.entity_id
_entity_poly.type
_entity_poly.pdbx_seq_one_letter_code
_entity_poly.pdbx_strand_id
1 'polypeptide(L)'
;MATKPGVEKAGVEAEAPQVHRIRITLTSKNVKNLEKVCADLIKGAKEKQLKVKGPVRMPTKVLRITTRKAPSGQGTNTFDRFEMRIHKRLIDLHSPADVVKQITSISIEPGVEVEVTIADIGSSLKKQCDAQPAAAMAGKYSEKTGVEGEAPEIHRIRITLTSRDVKALEKVSADLIKGAKSKQLKVKGPVRMPTKILHITTRKAPSGQGTNTFDKLEMRIHKRLIDLHSPADVVKQITSISIEPGVEVEVTIADV
;
A
#
# COMPACT_ATOMS: atom_id res chain seq x y z
N MET A 1 4.63 -0.84 -74.83
CA MET A 1 3.65 -0.99 -73.72
C MET A 1 4.32 -1.72 -72.59
N ALA A 2 4.67 -1.03 -71.50
CA ALA A 2 5.12 -1.65 -70.25
C ALA A 2 4.93 -0.64 -69.10
N THR A 3 3.69 -0.48 -68.66
CA THR A 3 3.35 0.27 -67.45
C THR A 3 3.50 -0.67 -66.25
N LYS A 4 4.44 -0.36 -65.34
CA LYS A 4 4.53 -1.00 -64.03
C LYS A 4 3.38 -0.53 -63.14
N PRO A 5 2.59 -1.40 -62.51
CA PRO A 5 1.74 -0.99 -61.40
C PRO A 5 2.55 -0.99 -60.11
N GLY A 6 2.48 0.13 -59.39
CA GLY A 6 3.14 0.37 -58.11
C GLY A 6 2.55 -0.49 -57.00
N VAL A 7 3.42 -0.92 -56.10
CA VAL A 7 3.05 -1.49 -54.81
C VAL A 7 2.68 -0.33 -53.90
N GLU A 8 1.38 -0.11 -53.70
CA GLU A 8 0.87 0.78 -52.66
C GLU A 8 1.21 0.19 -51.28
N LYS A 9 2.16 0.81 -50.59
CA LYS A 9 2.34 0.60 -49.15
C LYS A 9 1.21 1.33 -48.42
N ALA A 10 0.15 0.60 -48.08
CA ALA A 10 -0.80 1.01 -47.07
C ALA A 10 -0.12 0.90 -45.69
N GLY A 11 0.56 1.96 -45.27
CA GLY A 11 1.03 2.13 -43.91
C GLY A 11 -0.13 2.54 -43.01
N VAL A 12 -0.77 1.59 -42.34
CA VAL A 12 -1.46 1.88 -41.08
C VAL A 12 -0.40 1.71 -40.01
N GLU A 13 0.15 2.85 -39.55
CA GLU A 13 0.92 2.91 -38.32
C GLU A 13 -0.02 2.57 -37.17
N ALA A 14 -0.13 1.28 -36.85
CA ALA A 14 -0.76 0.84 -35.63
C ALA A 14 0.14 1.28 -34.48
N GLU A 15 -0.19 2.41 -33.86
CA GLU A 15 0.39 2.83 -32.58
C GLU A 15 0.38 1.63 -31.64
N ALA A 16 1.58 1.17 -31.26
CA ALA A 16 1.70 0.01 -30.39
C ALA A 16 0.88 0.26 -29.12
N PRO A 17 -0.11 -0.59 -28.79
CA PRO A 17 -1.03 -0.32 -27.70
C PRO A 17 -0.26 -0.17 -26.39
N GLN A 18 -0.37 1.00 -25.76
CA GLN A 18 0.29 1.27 -24.50
C GLN A 18 -0.25 0.31 -23.44
N VAL A 19 0.66 -0.42 -22.79
CA VAL A 19 0.30 -1.43 -21.80
C VAL A 19 0.05 -0.74 -20.47
N HIS A 20 -1.21 -0.60 -20.08
CA HIS A 20 -1.59 -0.05 -18.79
C HIS A 20 -1.64 -1.13 -17.71
N ARG A 21 -1.41 -0.72 -16.46
CA ARG A 21 -1.73 -1.55 -15.29
C ARG A 21 -3.12 -1.17 -14.82
N ILE A 22 -4.07 -2.07 -15.03
CA ILE A 22 -5.49 -1.81 -14.75
C ILE A 22 -5.87 -2.65 -13.53
N ARG A 23 -6.58 -2.01 -12.59
CA ARG A 23 -7.17 -2.71 -11.45
C ARG A 23 -8.68 -2.59 -11.52
N ILE A 24 -9.34 -3.75 -11.53
CA ILE A 24 -10.79 -3.86 -11.50
C ILE A 24 -11.20 -4.17 -10.06
N THR A 25 -12.02 -3.31 -9.47
CA THR A 25 -12.62 -3.51 -8.16
C THR A 25 -14.06 -3.94 -8.34
N LEU A 26 -14.41 -5.11 -7.80
CA LEU A 26 -15.77 -5.62 -7.76
C LEU A 26 -16.31 -5.48 -6.35
N THR A 27 -17.46 -4.82 -6.22
CA THR A 27 -18.16 -4.68 -4.94
C THR A 27 -19.57 -5.26 -5.07
N SER A 28 -19.97 -6.14 -4.15
CA SER A 28 -21.34 -6.65 -4.11
C SER A 28 -21.76 -7.07 -2.70
N LYS A 29 -23.08 -7.16 -2.51
CA LYS A 29 -23.71 -7.79 -1.34
C LYS A 29 -23.88 -9.31 -1.54
N ASN A 30 -24.05 -9.76 -2.78
CA ASN A 30 -24.33 -11.15 -3.13
C ASN A 30 -23.04 -11.88 -3.55
N VAL A 31 -22.61 -12.87 -2.78
CA VAL A 31 -21.35 -13.61 -3.06
C VAL A 31 -21.44 -14.44 -4.34
N LYS A 32 -22.58 -15.08 -4.60
CA LYS A 32 -22.76 -15.98 -5.75
C LYS A 32 -22.58 -15.25 -7.08
N ASN A 33 -23.22 -14.10 -7.25
CA ASN A 33 -23.12 -13.28 -8.47
C ASN A 33 -21.71 -12.75 -8.63
N LEU A 34 -21.11 -12.25 -7.54
CA LEU A 34 -19.74 -11.77 -7.57
C LEU A 34 -18.74 -12.88 -8.00
N GLU A 35 -18.96 -14.13 -7.58
CA GLU A 35 -18.15 -15.28 -8.00
C GLU A 35 -18.24 -15.61 -9.47
N LYS A 36 -19.45 -15.57 -10.04
CA LYS A 36 -19.66 -15.75 -11.48
C LYS A 36 -18.94 -14.67 -12.27
N VAL A 37 -19.17 -13.39 -11.93
CA VAL A 37 -18.50 -12.25 -12.60
C VAL A 37 -16.98 -12.36 -12.50
N CYS A 38 -16.44 -12.76 -11.35
CA CYS A 38 -14.99 -13.00 -11.23
C CYS A 38 -14.50 -14.10 -12.19
N ALA A 39 -15.22 -15.22 -12.25
CA ALA A 39 -14.84 -16.35 -13.11
C ALA A 39 -14.90 -15.96 -14.60
N ASP A 40 -15.95 -15.24 -14.99
CA ASP A 40 -16.17 -14.79 -16.37
C ASP A 40 -15.11 -13.77 -16.81
N LEU A 41 -14.75 -12.82 -15.95
CA LEU A 41 -13.67 -11.86 -16.22
C LEU A 41 -12.32 -12.54 -16.39
N ILE A 42 -12.01 -13.55 -15.56
CA ILE A 42 -10.76 -14.32 -15.68
C ILE A 42 -10.76 -15.15 -16.96
N LYS A 43 -11.89 -15.77 -17.31
CA LYS A 43 -12.04 -16.56 -18.53
C LYS A 43 -11.89 -15.68 -19.76
N GLY A 44 -12.60 -14.55 -19.84
CA GLY A 44 -12.50 -13.60 -20.95
C GLY A 44 -11.11 -12.98 -21.10
N ALA A 45 -10.40 -12.75 -19.99
CA ALA A 45 -9.02 -12.28 -20.03
C ALA A 45 -8.04 -13.36 -20.50
N LYS A 46 -8.27 -14.64 -20.17
CA LYS A 46 -7.47 -15.77 -20.67
C LYS A 46 -7.71 -16.05 -22.14
N GLU A 47 -8.95 -15.95 -22.63
CA GLU A 47 -9.28 -16.10 -24.05
C GLU A 47 -8.54 -15.07 -24.92
N LYS A 48 -8.39 -13.83 -24.42
CA LYS A 48 -7.62 -12.77 -25.08
C LYS A 48 -6.12 -12.79 -24.75
N GLN A 49 -5.62 -13.83 -24.08
CA GLN A 49 -4.21 -14.03 -23.72
C GLN A 49 -3.59 -12.87 -22.92
N LEU A 50 -4.38 -12.25 -22.03
CA LEU A 50 -3.90 -11.19 -21.16
C LEU A 50 -3.20 -11.75 -19.91
N LYS A 51 -2.24 -11.00 -19.37
CA LYS A 51 -1.61 -11.35 -18.09
C LYS A 51 -2.52 -10.93 -16.93
N VAL A 52 -3.13 -11.92 -16.30
CA VAL A 52 -4.06 -11.76 -15.17
C VAL A 52 -3.39 -12.14 -13.87
N LYS A 53 -3.49 -11.28 -12.86
CA LYS A 53 -3.34 -11.73 -11.48
C LYS A 53 -4.71 -12.09 -10.94
N GLY A 54 -4.79 -13.28 -10.32
CA GLY A 54 -6.05 -13.86 -9.87
C GLY A 54 -6.87 -12.96 -8.94
N PRO A 55 -8.12 -13.32 -8.67
CA PRO A 55 -9.05 -12.50 -7.91
C PRO A 55 -8.60 -12.46 -6.44
N VAL A 56 -8.11 -11.31 -6.00
CA VAL A 56 -7.73 -11.09 -4.61
C VAL A 56 -8.99 -10.76 -3.81
N ARG A 57 -9.29 -11.61 -2.82
CA ARG A 57 -10.43 -11.40 -1.91
C ARG A 57 -10.05 -10.41 -0.83
N MET A 58 -10.73 -9.26 -0.80
CA MET A 58 -10.55 -8.30 0.28
C MET A 58 -11.42 -8.66 1.49
N PRO A 59 -11.04 -8.24 2.70
CA PRO A 59 -11.86 -8.44 3.90
C PRO A 59 -13.26 -7.86 3.71
N THR A 60 -14.26 -8.61 4.15
CA THR A 60 -15.66 -8.23 4.01
C THR A 60 -16.02 -7.18 5.05
N LYS A 61 -16.60 -6.06 4.63
CA LYS A 61 -17.09 -5.05 5.56
C LYS A 61 -18.46 -5.48 6.05
N VAL A 62 -18.58 -5.67 7.37
CA VAL A 62 -19.83 -6.06 8.01
C VAL A 62 -20.46 -4.81 8.63
N LEU A 63 -21.56 -4.36 8.05
CA LEU A 63 -22.38 -3.27 8.58
C LEU A 63 -23.41 -3.87 9.53
N ARG A 64 -23.37 -3.46 10.79
CA ARG A 64 -24.29 -3.93 11.83
C ARG A 64 -25.15 -2.77 12.30
N ILE A 65 -26.46 -2.96 12.23
CA ILE A 65 -27.44 -2.00 12.77
C ILE A 65 -28.21 -2.73 13.85
N THR A 66 -28.24 -2.13 15.05
CA THR A 66 -29.02 -2.65 16.16
C THR A 66 -30.14 -1.68 16.49
N THR A 67 -31.37 -2.08 16.24
CA THR A 67 -32.57 -1.28 16.53
C THR A 67 -33.42 -1.98 17.58
N ARG A 68 -34.17 -1.19 18.35
CA ARG A 68 -35.18 -1.78 19.22
C ARG A 68 -36.30 -2.37 18.36
N LYS A 69 -36.83 -3.52 18.76
CA LYS A 69 -37.99 -4.14 18.11
C LYS A 69 -39.26 -3.31 18.32
N ALA A 70 -39.44 -2.83 19.55
CA ALA A 70 -40.60 -2.04 19.91
C ALA A 70 -40.52 -0.64 19.27
N PRO A 71 -41.62 -0.15 18.66
CA PRO A 71 -41.68 1.19 18.11
C PRO A 71 -41.75 2.26 19.21
N SER A 72 -42.26 1.91 20.40
CA SER A 72 -42.36 2.78 21.57
C SER A 72 -41.45 2.34 22.71
N GLY A 73 -41.31 3.20 23.71
CA GLY A 73 -40.47 2.98 24.88
C GLY A 73 -40.91 1.82 25.80
N GLN A 74 -42.14 1.33 25.63
CA GLN A 74 -42.79 0.39 26.53
C GLN A 74 -42.48 -1.08 26.19
N GLY A 75 -42.64 -1.97 27.17
CA GLY A 75 -42.36 -3.40 27.04
C GLY A 75 -40.88 -3.78 27.26
N THR A 76 -40.54 -5.05 26.99
CA THR A 76 -39.19 -5.58 27.23
C THR A 76 -38.16 -4.98 26.26
N ASN A 77 -36.94 -4.76 26.76
CA ASN A 77 -35.84 -4.19 26.00
C ASN A 77 -35.24 -5.23 25.03
N THR A 78 -35.98 -5.53 23.98
CA THR A 78 -35.57 -6.46 22.91
C THR A 78 -35.04 -5.70 21.70
N PHE A 79 -33.95 -6.20 21.13
CA PHE A 79 -33.23 -5.55 20.03
C PHE A 79 -33.06 -6.52 18.86
N ASP A 80 -33.25 -6.01 17.65
CA ASP A 80 -32.85 -6.68 16.41
C ASP A 80 -31.40 -6.35 16.09
N ARG A 81 -30.74 -7.30 15.42
CA ARG A 81 -29.37 -7.15 14.93
C ARG A 81 -29.36 -7.44 13.45
N PHE A 82 -29.52 -6.40 12.65
CA PHE A 82 -29.42 -6.50 11.21
C PHE A 82 -27.97 -6.45 10.76
N GLU A 83 -27.62 -7.27 9.79
CA GLU A 83 -26.29 -7.36 9.23
C GLU A 83 -26.35 -7.25 7.70
N MET A 84 -25.49 -6.39 7.15
CA MET A 84 -25.21 -6.33 5.72
C MET A 84 -23.73 -6.57 5.50
N ARG A 85 -23.40 -7.56 4.65
CA ARG A 85 -22.03 -7.85 4.25
C ARG A 85 -21.75 -7.26 2.89
N ILE A 86 -20.67 -6.51 2.80
CA ILE A 86 -20.16 -6.00 1.53
C ILE A 86 -18.87 -6.75 1.22
N HIS A 87 -18.91 -7.51 0.14
CA HIS A 87 -17.80 -8.29 -0.38
C HIS A 87 -17.08 -7.47 -1.45
N LYS A 88 -15.76 -7.32 -1.28
CA LYS A 88 -14.89 -6.68 -2.27
C LYS A 88 -13.90 -7.67 -2.84
N ARG A 89 -13.68 -7.62 -4.15
CA ARG A 89 -12.62 -8.36 -4.84
C ARG A 89 -11.88 -7.46 -5.81
N LEU A 90 -10.61 -7.76 -6.00
CA LEU A 90 -9.73 -7.02 -6.89
C LEU A 90 -9.18 -7.99 -7.94
N ILE A 91 -9.17 -7.57 -9.20
CA ILE A 91 -8.49 -8.27 -10.29
C ILE A 91 -7.53 -7.28 -10.93
N ASP A 92 -6.24 -7.64 -10.98
CA ASP A 92 -5.22 -6.84 -11.65
C ASP A 92 -4.94 -7.41 -13.04
N LEU A 93 -4.98 -6.55 -14.05
CA LEU A 93 -4.75 -6.88 -15.46
C LEU A 93 -3.62 -6.00 -16.04
N HIS A 94 -2.83 -6.60 -16.93
CA HIS A 94 -1.89 -5.87 -17.77
C HIS A 94 -2.37 -5.92 -19.22
N SER A 95 -2.93 -4.81 -19.70
CA SER A 95 -3.57 -4.73 -21.01
C SER A 95 -3.72 -3.26 -21.44
N PRO A 96 -3.85 -2.97 -22.73
CA PRO A 96 -4.46 -1.72 -23.18
C PRO A 96 -5.90 -1.58 -22.66
N ALA A 97 -6.33 -0.33 -22.46
CA ALA A 97 -7.64 0.00 -21.89
C ALA A 97 -8.81 -0.43 -22.78
N ASP A 98 -8.64 -0.47 -24.09
CA ASP A 98 -9.72 -0.77 -25.03
C ASP A 98 -10.20 -2.22 -24.94
N VAL A 99 -9.27 -3.15 -24.72
CA VAL A 99 -9.60 -4.56 -24.53
C VAL A 99 -10.36 -4.78 -23.22
N VAL A 100 -10.05 -4.00 -22.17
CA VAL A 100 -10.74 -4.09 -20.88
C VAL A 100 -12.17 -3.57 -20.96
N LYS A 101 -12.40 -2.44 -21.66
CA LYS A 101 -13.75 -1.91 -21.88
C LYS A 101 -14.69 -2.93 -22.53
N GLN A 102 -14.17 -3.68 -23.51
CA GLN A 102 -14.92 -4.76 -24.18
C GLN A 102 -15.25 -5.93 -23.26
N ILE A 103 -14.38 -6.28 -22.30
CA ILE A 103 -14.61 -7.40 -21.38
C ILE A 103 -15.64 -6.99 -20.31
N THR A 104 -15.54 -5.75 -19.82
CA THR A 104 -16.43 -5.25 -18.76
C THR A 104 -17.87 -5.04 -19.22
N SER A 105 -18.11 -4.78 -20.51
CA SER A 105 -19.47 -4.57 -21.03
C SER A 105 -20.30 -5.85 -21.13
N ILE A 106 -19.67 -7.02 -21.23
CA ILE A 106 -20.35 -8.31 -21.46
C ILE A 106 -20.87 -8.93 -20.14
N SER A 107 -20.33 -8.54 -18.98
CA SER A 107 -20.48 -9.28 -17.71
C SER A 107 -21.20 -8.53 -16.58
N ILE A 108 -22.08 -7.58 -16.91
CA ILE A 108 -22.81 -6.81 -15.90
C ILE A 108 -23.97 -7.65 -15.33
N GLU A 109 -23.70 -8.42 -14.28
CA GLU A 109 -24.72 -9.12 -13.50
C GLU A 109 -25.39 -8.13 -12.51
N PRO A 110 -26.72 -8.19 -12.31
CA PRO A 110 -27.41 -7.27 -11.41
C PRO A 110 -26.91 -7.39 -9.97
N GLY A 111 -26.62 -6.24 -9.35
CA GLY A 111 -26.19 -6.15 -7.96
C GLY A 111 -24.67 -6.29 -7.74
N VAL A 112 -23.86 -6.30 -8.81
CA VAL A 112 -22.40 -6.18 -8.74
C VAL A 112 -21.99 -4.84 -9.32
N GLU A 113 -21.26 -4.05 -8.54
CA GLU A 113 -20.69 -2.78 -8.94
C GLU A 113 -19.23 -2.99 -9.36
N VAL A 114 -18.87 -2.49 -10.55
CA VAL A 114 -17.56 -2.68 -11.17
C VAL A 114 -16.90 -1.31 -11.35
N GLU A 115 -15.77 -1.11 -10.68
CA GLU A 115 -14.95 0.09 -10.82
C GLU A 115 -13.63 -0.28 -11.52
N VAL A 116 -13.27 0.45 -12.57
CA VAL A 116 -12.00 0.25 -13.29
C VAL A 116 -11.08 1.42 -12.98
N THR A 117 -9.91 1.13 -12.43
CA THR A 117 -8.87 2.13 -12.15
C THR A 117 -7.66 1.86 -13.03
N ILE A 118 -7.25 2.87 -13.79
CA ILE A 118 -6.05 2.81 -14.63
C ILE A 118 -4.92 3.44 -13.83
N ALA A 119 -3.90 2.65 -13.50
CA ALA A 119 -2.66 3.16 -12.94
C ALA A 119 -1.72 3.44 -14.11
N ASP A 120 -1.70 4.69 -14.57
CA ASP A 120 -0.74 5.15 -15.56
C ASP A 120 0.64 5.18 -14.91
N ILE A 121 1.43 4.15 -15.22
CA ILE A 121 2.87 4.23 -15.07
C ILE A 121 3.32 4.93 -16.33
N GLY A 122 3.61 6.23 -16.21
CA GLY A 122 4.15 7.03 -17.29
C GLY A 122 5.18 6.24 -18.08
N SER A 123 4.88 6.07 -19.36
CA SER A 123 5.80 5.60 -20.40
C SER A 123 6.87 6.66 -20.62
N SER A 124 7.75 6.82 -19.63
CA SER A 124 8.92 7.70 -19.69
C SER A 124 10.21 6.89 -19.81
N LEU A 125 10.23 5.87 -20.67
CA LEU A 125 11.45 5.18 -21.10
C LEU A 125 11.24 4.63 -22.51
N LYS A 126 11.40 5.50 -23.52
CA LYS A 126 12.02 5.20 -24.82
C LYS A 126 11.90 6.41 -25.76
N LYS A 127 12.88 7.30 -25.67
CA LYS A 127 13.58 7.94 -26.81
C LYS A 127 14.96 8.36 -26.30
N GLN A 128 15.96 8.26 -27.16
CA GLN A 128 17.37 8.01 -26.84
C GLN A 128 18.06 9.14 -26.07
N CYS A 129 18.94 8.75 -25.16
CA CYS A 129 20.22 9.44 -24.99
C CYS A 129 21.30 8.37 -24.90
N ASP A 130 22.01 8.22 -26.01
CA ASP A 130 23.37 7.72 -26.04
C ASP A 130 24.25 8.50 -25.03
N ALA A 131 25.29 7.82 -24.54
CA ALA A 131 26.38 8.28 -23.64
C ALA A 131 26.14 8.25 -22.10
N GLN A 132 26.47 7.07 -21.51
CA GLN A 132 27.42 6.79 -20.39
C GLN A 132 27.34 7.56 -19.04
N PRO A 133 27.90 7.02 -17.93
CA PRO A 133 27.66 5.71 -17.31
C PRO A 133 27.45 5.84 -15.78
N ALA A 134 26.66 4.95 -15.17
CA ALA A 134 26.49 4.84 -13.71
C ALA A 134 27.70 4.19 -13.00
N ALA A 135 28.93 4.46 -13.47
CA ALA A 135 30.19 3.96 -12.92
C ALA A 135 31.05 5.06 -12.24
N ALA A 136 30.53 6.27 -12.07
CA ALA A 136 31.25 7.39 -11.46
C ALA A 136 30.59 7.90 -10.16
N MET A 137 30.33 7.02 -9.19
CA MET A 137 30.15 7.41 -7.78
C MET A 137 30.50 6.28 -6.79
N ALA A 138 31.28 5.27 -7.21
CA ALA A 138 31.86 4.26 -6.32
C ALA A 138 33.29 4.62 -5.85
N GLY A 139 33.73 5.87 -6.09
CA GLY A 139 35.14 6.29 -5.94
C GLY A 139 35.44 7.26 -4.79
N LYS A 140 34.61 7.33 -3.74
CA LYS A 140 34.92 8.14 -2.54
C LYS A 140 34.60 7.42 -1.22
N TYR A 141 34.77 6.10 -1.19
CA TYR A 141 34.76 5.29 0.03
C TYR A 141 35.89 4.25 -0.05
N SER A 142 37.10 4.74 -0.29
CA SER A 142 38.32 3.96 -0.11
C SER A 142 39.39 4.87 0.47
N GLU A 143 39.18 5.29 1.72
CA GLU A 143 40.32 5.64 2.57
C GLU A 143 39.87 5.55 4.03
N LYS A 144 40.51 4.61 4.74
CA LYS A 144 40.38 4.28 6.17
C LYS A 144 39.18 3.42 6.56
N THR A 145 39.26 2.14 6.21
CA THR A 145 39.42 1.03 7.18
C THR A 145 39.60 -0.25 6.36
N GLY A 146 40.75 -0.90 6.46
CA GLY A 146 41.01 -2.17 5.80
C GLY A 146 40.23 -3.29 6.48
N VAL A 147 39.18 -3.77 5.80
CA VAL A 147 38.65 -5.14 5.92
C VAL A 147 38.22 -5.55 4.52
N GLU A 148 38.90 -6.56 3.98
CA GLU A 148 38.49 -7.26 2.76
C GLU A 148 37.19 -8.03 3.05
N GLY A 149 36.16 -7.86 2.23
CA GLY A 149 34.92 -8.64 2.35
C GLY A 149 33.83 -8.12 1.41
N GLU A 150 33.28 -9.05 0.60
CA GLU A 150 32.05 -9.03 -0.21
C GLU A 150 31.34 -7.69 -0.49
N ALA A 151 31.03 -7.46 -1.77
CA ALA A 151 30.27 -6.28 -2.20
C ALA A 151 28.99 -6.14 -1.35
N PRO A 152 28.77 -4.98 -0.71
CA PRO A 152 27.70 -4.83 0.28
C PRO A 152 26.33 -5.10 -0.34
N GLU A 153 25.66 -6.17 0.13
CA GLU A 153 24.30 -6.49 -0.28
C GLU A 153 23.36 -5.35 0.09
N ILE A 154 22.51 -4.99 -0.87
CA ILE A 154 21.65 -3.83 -0.76
C ILE A 154 20.29 -4.29 -0.23
N HIS A 155 20.05 -4.07 1.06
CA HIS A 155 18.78 -4.43 1.68
C HIS A 155 17.80 -3.24 1.73
N ARG A 156 16.51 -3.56 1.70
CA ARG A 156 15.44 -2.61 2.03
C ARG A 156 15.20 -2.70 3.52
N ILE A 157 15.71 -1.72 4.26
CA ILE A 157 15.62 -1.70 5.71
C ILE A 157 14.49 -0.76 6.11
N ARG A 158 13.57 -1.25 6.94
CA ARG A 158 12.52 -0.43 7.55
C ARG A 158 12.80 -0.24 9.03
N ILE A 159 12.94 1.01 9.43
CA ILE A 159 13.12 1.43 10.81
C ILE A 159 11.77 1.90 11.33
N THR A 160 11.28 1.28 12.40
CA THR A 160 10.09 1.72 13.12
C THR A 160 10.51 2.35 14.44
N LEU A 161 10.09 3.59 14.66
CA LEU A 161 10.27 4.30 15.92
C LEU A 161 8.94 4.31 16.66
N THR A 162 8.95 3.85 17.91
CA THR A 162 7.81 3.88 18.82
C THR A 162 8.12 4.79 20.01
N SER A 163 7.22 5.72 20.32
CA SER A 163 7.34 6.53 21.53
C SER A 163 5.99 7.03 22.04
N ARG A 164 5.93 7.31 23.35
CA ARG A 164 4.83 8.04 23.99
C ARG A 164 5.01 9.55 23.84
N ASP A 165 6.26 10.00 23.73
CA ASP A 165 6.60 11.42 23.66
C ASP A 165 6.85 11.87 22.22
N VAL A 166 5.99 12.75 21.71
CA VAL A 166 6.08 13.25 20.33
C VAL A 166 7.37 14.03 20.09
N LYS A 167 7.81 14.82 21.08
CA LYS A 167 8.97 15.72 20.94
C LYS A 167 10.27 14.93 20.77
N ALA A 168 10.47 13.89 21.59
CA ALA A 168 11.65 13.01 21.48
C ALA A 168 11.63 12.25 20.14
N LEU A 169 10.47 11.71 19.77
CA LEU A 169 10.29 10.99 18.52
C LEU A 169 10.61 11.84 17.27
N GLU A 170 10.23 13.13 17.28
CA GLU A 170 10.53 14.03 16.16
C GLU A 170 12.02 14.41 16.08
N LYS A 171 12.69 14.63 17.22
CA LYS A 171 14.15 14.84 17.26
C LYS A 171 14.91 13.63 16.71
N VAL A 172 14.65 12.44 17.25
CA VAL A 172 15.28 11.19 16.80
C VAL A 172 15.02 10.95 15.32
N SER A 173 13.79 11.15 14.84
CA SER A 173 13.47 10.99 13.41
C SER A 173 14.24 11.95 12.51
N ALA A 174 14.40 13.21 12.94
CA ALA A 174 15.14 14.21 12.18
C ALA A 174 16.64 13.91 12.15
N ASP A 175 17.20 13.46 13.27
CA ASP A 175 18.63 13.18 13.38
C ASP A 175 19.03 11.89 12.64
N LEU A 176 18.16 10.87 12.63
CA LEU A 176 18.34 9.69 11.77
C LEU A 176 18.34 10.06 10.28
N ILE A 177 17.47 10.97 9.85
CA ILE A 177 17.43 11.43 8.45
C ILE A 177 18.67 12.26 8.10
N LYS A 178 19.12 13.14 9.00
CA LYS A 178 20.35 13.93 8.80
C LYS A 178 21.57 13.00 8.70
N GLY A 179 21.68 12.02 9.61
CA GLY A 179 22.76 11.02 9.60
C GLY A 179 22.79 10.16 8.34
N ALA A 180 21.61 9.78 7.83
CA ALA A 180 21.51 9.05 6.58
C ALA A 180 21.85 9.91 5.36
N LYS A 181 21.46 11.19 5.36
CA LYS A 181 21.82 12.15 4.29
C LYS A 181 23.31 12.47 4.25
N SER A 182 23.97 12.61 5.41
CA SER A 182 25.43 12.81 5.45
C SER A 182 26.22 11.64 4.85
N LYS A 183 25.65 10.43 4.92
CA LYS A 183 26.22 9.22 4.30
C LYS A 183 25.71 8.95 2.87
N GLN A 184 24.99 9.91 2.26
CA GLN A 184 24.42 9.81 0.91
C GLN A 184 23.51 8.58 0.68
N LEU A 185 22.83 8.11 1.73
CA LEU A 185 21.88 7.00 1.61
C LEU A 185 20.55 7.46 1.03
N LYS A 186 19.90 6.58 0.27
CA LYS A 186 18.54 6.84 -0.24
C LYS A 186 17.53 6.60 0.88
N VAL A 187 17.02 7.70 1.44
CA VAL A 187 16.03 7.72 2.51
C VAL A 187 14.64 7.98 1.95
N LYS A 188 13.66 7.16 2.30
CA LYS A 188 12.26 7.57 2.29
C LYS A 188 11.90 7.99 3.71
N GLY A 189 11.35 9.20 3.79
CA GLY A 189 11.28 10.01 4.99
C GLY A 189 10.48 9.43 6.16
N PRO A 190 10.21 10.25 7.19
CA PRO A 190 9.54 9.82 8.40
C PRO A 190 8.04 9.74 8.13
N VAL A 191 7.56 8.57 7.74
CA VAL A 191 6.14 8.32 7.52
C VAL A 191 5.45 8.26 8.89
N ARG A 192 4.48 9.16 9.11
CA ARG A 192 3.61 9.14 10.28
C ARG A 192 2.66 7.97 10.17
N MET A 193 2.79 7.01 11.08
CA MET A 193 1.83 5.91 11.19
C MET A 193 0.69 6.32 12.13
N PRO A 194 -0.53 5.77 11.96
CA PRO A 194 -1.65 6.04 12.83
C PRO A 194 -1.29 5.80 14.30
N THR A 195 -1.61 6.77 15.14
CA THR A 195 -1.32 6.73 16.58
C THR A 195 -2.28 5.78 17.27
N LYS A 196 -1.75 4.87 18.09
CA LYS A 196 -2.59 4.04 18.93
C LYS A 196 -2.97 4.86 20.17
N ILE A 197 -4.26 5.03 20.39
CA ILE A 197 -4.81 5.73 21.56
C ILE A 197 -5.42 4.67 22.47
N LEU A 198 -4.89 4.55 23.68
CA LEU A 198 -5.47 3.73 24.73
C LEU A 198 -6.25 4.66 25.67
N HIS A 199 -7.56 4.48 25.69
CA HIS A 199 -8.45 5.14 26.64
C HIS A 199 -8.65 4.20 27.83
N ILE A 200 -8.20 4.61 29.01
CA ILE A 200 -8.45 3.90 30.26
C ILE A 200 -9.43 4.76 31.05
N THR A 201 -10.64 4.24 31.25
CA THR A 201 -11.66 4.90 32.04
C THR A 201 -11.78 4.24 33.41
N THR A 202 -11.24 4.89 34.44
CA THR A 202 -11.35 4.43 35.83
C THR A 202 -12.38 5.29 36.57
N ARG A 203 -13.02 4.72 37.59
CA ARG A 203 -13.84 5.53 38.50
C ARG A 203 -12.90 6.37 39.37
N LYS A 204 -13.26 7.64 39.60
CA LYS A 204 -12.53 8.53 40.52
C LYS A 204 -12.54 8.03 41.96
N ALA A 205 -13.67 7.45 42.38
CA ALA A 205 -13.84 6.94 43.73
C ALA A 205 -13.38 5.48 43.83
N PRO A 206 -12.45 5.13 44.75
CA PRO A 206 -11.98 3.76 44.93
C PRO A 206 -13.04 2.83 45.56
N SER A 207 -14.02 3.38 46.29
CA SER A 207 -15.03 2.63 47.04
C SER A 207 -16.29 2.26 46.26
N GLY A 208 -16.39 2.63 44.97
CA GLY A 208 -17.56 2.34 44.12
C GLY A 208 -18.86 3.08 44.49
N GLN A 209 -18.93 3.66 45.68
CA GLN A 209 -20.03 4.48 46.20
C GLN A 209 -19.75 5.96 45.91
N GLY A 210 -20.36 6.51 44.86
CA GLY A 210 -20.24 7.90 44.45
C GLY A 210 -21.02 8.20 43.17
N THR A 211 -21.13 9.49 42.80
CA THR A 211 -21.64 9.90 41.49
C THR A 211 -20.82 9.24 40.38
N ASN A 212 -21.41 8.98 39.22
CA ASN A 212 -20.77 8.36 38.05
C ASN A 212 -19.71 9.28 37.39
N THR A 213 -18.72 9.70 38.18
CA THR A 213 -17.59 10.52 37.78
C THR A 213 -16.42 9.60 37.45
N PHE A 214 -16.04 9.60 36.18
CA PHE A 214 -14.97 8.78 35.63
C PHE A 214 -13.78 9.66 35.25
N ASP A 215 -12.58 9.19 35.57
CA ASP A 215 -11.35 9.71 34.97
C ASP A 215 -11.13 9.01 33.63
N LYS A 216 -10.86 9.82 32.61
CA LYS A 216 -10.49 9.34 31.28
C LYS A 216 -9.01 9.62 31.08
N LEU A 217 -8.19 8.61 31.23
CA LEU A 217 -6.76 8.69 30.97
C LEU A 217 -6.50 8.25 29.54
N GLU A 218 -5.75 9.06 28.80
CA GLU A 218 -5.32 8.76 27.43
C GLU A 218 -3.82 8.50 27.41
N MET A 219 -3.44 7.32 26.94
CA MET A 219 -2.06 7.03 26.55
C MET A 219 -1.99 6.99 25.02
N ARG A 220 -1.18 7.87 24.44
CA ARG A 220 -0.96 7.93 22.99
C ARG A 220 0.41 7.35 22.68
N ILE A 221 0.44 6.35 21.80
CA ILE A 221 1.68 5.76 21.29
C ILE A 221 1.80 6.17 19.83
N HIS A 222 2.83 6.97 19.56
CA HIS A 222 3.17 7.48 18.25
C HIS A 222 4.16 6.54 17.57
N LYS A 223 3.92 6.29 16.28
CA LYS A 223 4.77 5.46 15.44
C LYS A 223 5.28 6.25 14.24
N ARG A 224 6.58 6.15 13.94
CA ARG A 224 7.19 6.66 12.70
C ARG A 224 7.89 5.53 11.98
N LEU A 225 7.79 5.50 10.67
CA LEU A 225 8.48 4.56 9.81
C LEU A 225 9.47 5.33 8.94
N ILE A 226 10.70 4.82 8.81
CA ILE A 226 11.72 5.33 7.91
C ILE A 226 12.21 4.16 7.08
N ASP A 227 12.14 4.26 5.74
CA ASP A 227 12.69 3.24 4.87
C ASP A 227 14.05 3.71 4.32
N LEU A 228 15.07 2.88 4.53
CA LEU A 228 16.42 3.09 4.02
C LEU A 228 16.77 2.00 3.00
N HIS A 229 17.54 2.38 1.99
CA HIS A 229 18.13 1.45 1.04
C HIS A 229 19.65 1.53 1.21
N SER A 230 20.21 0.56 1.93
CA SER A 230 21.58 0.58 2.42
C SER A 230 22.02 -0.84 2.78
N PRO A 231 23.33 -1.14 2.76
CA PRO A 231 23.86 -2.29 3.49
C PRO A 231 23.60 -2.16 5.00
N ALA A 232 23.43 -3.31 5.65
CA ALA A 232 23.03 -3.43 7.05
C ALA A 232 24.06 -2.80 8.02
N ASP A 233 25.35 -2.83 7.67
CA ASP A 233 26.42 -2.39 8.58
C ASP A 233 26.42 -0.87 8.79
N VAL A 234 26.10 -0.11 7.74
CA VAL A 234 25.98 1.35 7.83
C VAL A 234 24.77 1.76 8.69
N VAL A 235 23.69 0.97 8.69
CA VAL A 235 22.49 1.24 9.48
C VAL A 235 22.70 0.98 10.96
N LYS A 236 23.41 -0.11 11.32
CA LYS A 236 23.75 -0.41 12.73
C LYS A 236 24.50 0.75 13.40
N GLN A 237 25.41 1.40 12.66
CA GLN A 237 26.14 2.58 13.13
C GLN A 237 25.25 3.81 13.30
N ILE A 238 24.21 3.98 12.49
CA ILE A 238 23.30 5.14 12.57
C ILE A 238 22.33 4.98 13.76
N THR A 239 21.88 3.76 14.02
CA THR A 239 20.90 3.46 15.08
C THR A 239 21.48 3.55 16.49
N SER A 240 22.76 3.26 16.69
CA SER A 240 23.40 3.30 18.02
C SER A 240 23.67 4.72 18.53
N ILE A 241 23.74 5.71 17.64
CA ILE A 241 24.16 7.09 17.97
C ILE A 241 23.00 7.93 18.55
N SER A 242 21.74 7.58 18.32
CA SER A 242 20.58 8.48 18.54
C SER A 242 19.48 7.95 19.48
N ILE A 243 19.83 7.10 20.43
CA ILE A 243 18.87 6.57 21.41
C ILE A 243 18.60 7.63 22.49
N GLU A 244 17.60 8.48 22.28
CA GLU A 244 17.01 9.31 23.35
C GLU A 244 16.16 8.43 24.31
N PRO A 245 16.11 8.75 25.63
CA PRO A 245 15.31 7.99 26.58
C PRO A 245 13.82 8.11 26.24
N GLY A 246 13.14 6.96 26.08
CA GLY A 246 11.70 6.90 25.79
C GLY A 246 11.32 6.72 24.32
N VAL A 247 12.30 6.53 23.43
CA VAL A 247 12.08 6.11 22.04
C VAL A 247 12.62 4.69 21.84
N GLU A 248 11.74 3.77 21.48
CA GLU A 248 12.10 2.41 21.08
C GLU A 248 12.31 2.36 19.57
N VAL A 249 13.37 1.67 19.14
CA VAL A 249 13.77 1.55 17.73
C VAL A 249 13.74 0.08 17.33
N GLU A 250 12.88 -0.27 16.39
CA GLU A 250 12.83 -1.59 15.77
C GLU A 250 13.37 -1.52 14.35
N VAL A 251 14.36 -2.34 14.01
CA VAL A 251 14.92 -2.44 12.66
C VAL A 251 14.47 -3.75 12.04
N THR A 252 13.79 -3.68 10.90
CA THR A 252 13.38 -4.85 10.12
C THR A 252 14.11 -4.82 8.78
N ILE A 253 14.88 -5.87 8.52
CA ILE A 253 15.56 -6.08 7.24
C ILE A 253 14.60 -6.87 6.38
N ALA A 254 14.18 -6.29 5.26
CA ALA A 254 13.47 -7.03 4.22
C ALA A 254 14.50 -7.47 3.19
N ASP A 255 14.91 -8.73 3.29
CA ASP A 255 15.68 -9.40 2.26
C ASP A 255 14.77 -9.58 1.03
N VAL A 256 15.30 -9.19 -0.14
CA VAL A 256 14.59 -9.30 -1.43
C VAL A 256 14.78 -10.71 -1.97
#